data_AF-A0A2K0UCA1-F1
#
_entry.id   AF-A0A2K0UCA1-F1
#
_cell.length_a   1.000
_cell.length_b   1.000
_cell.length_c   1.000
_cell.angle_alpha   90.00
_cell.angle_beta   90.00
_cell.angle_gamma   90.00
#
_symmetry.space_group_name_H-M   'P 1'
#
loop_
_entity.id
_entity.type
_entity.pdbx_description
1 polymer ?
#
loop_
_entity_poly.entity_id
_entity_poly.type
_entity_poly.pdbx_seq_one_letter_code
_entity_poly.pdbx_strand_id
1 'polypeptide(L)'
;MAIYSLTAEGFRYEGLFIREAARAAAALSKREFEDPRRESSRRATFWIIYYIEKEYSFHTTLSSVICDEDVSCPLPYPPPVVMDGSGLDWIQTAAVFSRILSKAYISLFSVSATMKPKEECLAEIDSLGAEVDGWLQSLPDELRPRHEVWNIRFTKPASLIIALRIQIMYYGLKVSLARLALHLSGSQSGRGSEAKASLLLAARAIVGLTQQVPQEPYTPMM
;
A
#
# COMPACT_ATOMS: atom_id res chain seq x y z
N MET A 1 -0.83 -10.69 -15.98
CA MET A 1 -1.56 -9.61 -15.29
C MET A 1 -1.93 -8.48 -16.24
N ALA A 2 -0.99 -7.93 -17.04
CA ALA A 2 -1.24 -6.74 -17.88
C ALA A 2 -2.36 -6.86 -18.95
N ILE A 3 -2.68 -8.06 -19.45
CA ILE A 3 -3.66 -8.19 -20.56
C ILE A 3 -5.12 -8.24 -20.05
N TYR A 4 -5.37 -8.77 -18.84
CA TYR A 4 -6.73 -8.95 -18.32
C TYR A 4 -7.24 -7.78 -17.48
N SER A 5 -6.36 -6.88 -17.04
CA SER A 5 -6.73 -5.63 -16.38
C SER A 5 -7.21 -4.54 -17.36
N LEU A 6 -7.16 -4.80 -18.67
CA LEU A 6 -7.55 -3.85 -19.72
C LEU A 6 -9.04 -3.91 -20.09
N THR A 7 -9.80 -4.85 -19.53
CA THR A 7 -11.24 -4.98 -19.79
C THR A 7 -12.04 -4.91 -18.49
N ALA A 8 -13.19 -4.22 -18.52
CA ALA A 8 -14.07 -4.06 -17.36
C ALA A 8 -14.54 -5.40 -16.76
N GLU A 9 -14.51 -6.48 -17.55
CA GLU A 9 -14.86 -7.83 -17.10
C GLU A 9 -13.77 -8.52 -16.28
N GLY A 10 -12.49 -8.20 -16.53
CA GLY A 10 -11.35 -8.76 -15.79
C GLY A 10 -11.32 -8.30 -14.33
N PHE A 11 -11.87 -7.12 -14.03
CA PHE A 11 -12.00 -6.59 -12.66
C PHE A 11 -12.85 -7.51 -11.76
N ARG A 12 -13.84 -8.24 -12.32
CA ARG A 12 -14.69 -9.17 -11.54
C ARG A 12 -13.91 -10.36 -10.97
N TYR A 13 -12.80 -10.74 -11.59
CA TYR A 13 -11.99 -11.89 -11.19
C TYR A 13 -10.68 -11.49 -10.50
N GLU A 14 -10.41 -10.20 -10.35
CA GLU A 14 -9.17 -9.70 -9.75
C GLU A 14 -8.94 -10.30 -8.36
N GLY A 15 -9.98 -10.33 -7.52
CA GLY A 15 -9.91 -10.92 -6.19
C GLY A 15 -9.59 -12.41 -6.19
N LEU A 16 -10.07 -13.16 -7.19
CA LEU A 16 -9.76 -14.59 -7.32
C LEU A 16 -8.28 -14.76 -7.66
N PHE A 17 -7.77 -14.03 -8.65
CA PHE A 17 -6.37 -14.14 -9.05
C PHE A 17 -5.40 -13.74 -7.96
N ILE A 18 -5.68 -12.65 -7.24
CA ILE A 18 -4.83 -12.19 -6.13
C ILE A 18 -4.78 -13.26 -5.02
N ARG A 19 -5.93 -13.83 -4.65
CA ARG A 19 -6.01 -14.86 -3.61
C ARG A 19 -5.31 -16.16 -4.00
N GLU A 20 -5.47 -16.60 -5.24
CA GLU A 20 -4.77 -17.79 -5.74
C GLU A 20 -3.25 -17.56 -5.84
N ALA A 21 -2.84 -16.39 -6.32
CA ALA A 21 -1.43 -16.00 -6.34
C ALA A 21 -0.84 -15.96 -4.92
N ALA A 22 -1.58 -15.42 -3.96
CA ALA A 22 -1.18 -15.37 -2.56
C ALA A 22 -1.04 -16.77 -1.93
N ARG A 23 -1.99 -17.67 -2.21
CA ARG A 23 -1.89 -19.07 -1.76
C ARG A 23 -0.66 -19.76 -2.36
N ALA A 24 -0.40 -19.55 -3.65
CA ALA A 24 0.79 -20.08 -4.31
C ALA A 24 2.08 -19.49 -3.70
N ALA A 25 2.13 -18.19 -3.46
CA ALA A 25 3.28 -17.52 -2.85
C ALA A 25 3.56 -18.03 -1.42
N ALA A 26 2.53 -18.20 -0.60
CA ALA A 26 2.64 -18.76 0.75
C ALA A 26 3.10 -20.23 0.76
N ALA A 27 2.72 -21.02 -0.26
CA ALA A 27 3.21 -22.37 -0.42
C ALA A 27 4.69 -22.42 -0.88
N LEU A 28 5.11 -21.45 -1.69
CA LEU A 28 6.47 -21.36 -2.22
C LEU A 28 7.48 -20.79 -1.22
N SER A 29 7.07 -19.91 -0.31
CA SER A 29 7.96 -19.34 0.72
C SER A 29 8.48 -20.39 1.72
N LYS A 30 7.76 -21.50 1.87
CA LYS A 30 8.09 -22.60 2.79
C LYS A 30 9.00 -23.68 2.17
N ARG A 31 9.35 -23.56 0.88
CA ARG A 31 10.17 -24.56 0.17
C ARG A 31 11.57 -24.04 -0.10
N GLU A 32 12.58 -24.77 0.35
CA GLU A 32 13.96 -24.58 -0.09
C GLU A 32 14.08 -25.09 -1.53
N PHE A 33 14.50 -24.24 -2.46
CA PHE A 33 14.68 -24.60 -3.86
C PHE A 33 16.12 -24.35 -4.30
N GLU A 34 16.73 -25.37 -4.90
CA GLU A 34 18.18 -25.49 -5.14
C GLU A 34 18.77 -24.49 -6.14
N ASP A 35 17.98 -23.89 -7.04
CA ASP A 35 18.53 -23.00 -8.08
C ASP A 35 18.81 -21.58 -7.54
N PRO A 36 20.08 -21.20 -7.30
CA PRO A 36 20.44 -19.92 -6.70
C PRO A 36 20.23 -18.76 -7.68
N ARG A 37 20.24 -19.04 -8.99
CA ARG A 37 20.13 -18.00 -10.04
C ARG A 37 18.75 -17.36 -10.10
N ARG A 38 17.73 -18.07 -9.65
CA ARG A 38 16.33 -17.60 -9.65
C ARG A 38 15.88 -17.13 -8.26
N GLU A 39 16.72 -17.25 -7.25
CA GLU A 39 16.35 -17.00 -5.87
C GLU A 39 15.90 -15.55 -5.63
N SER A 40 16.67 -14.57 -6.13
CA SER A 40 16.33 -13.15 -5.98
C SER A 40 14.99 -12.81 -6.66
N SER A 41 14.77 -13.27 -7.90
CA SER A 41 13.49 -13.05 -8.62
C SER A 41 12.31 -13.72 -7.93
N ARG A 42 12.48 -14.91 -7.32
CA ARG A 42 11.43 -15.57 -6.54
C ARG A 42 11.08 -14.79 -5.28
N ARG A 43 12.08 -14.35 -4.52
CA ARG A 43 11.88 -13.50 -3.33
C ARG A 43 11.17 -12.21 -3.70
N ALA A 44 11.60 -11.55 -4.78
CA ALA A 44 10.92 -10.38 -5.32
C ALA A 44 9.45 -10.65 -5.67
N THR A 45 9.18 -11.77 -6.35
CA THR A 45 7.82 -12.19 -6.71
C THR A 45 6.94 -12.40 -5.47
N PHE A 46 7.47 -13.08 -4.45
CA PHE A 46 6.77 -13.26 -3.18
C PHE A 46 6.37 -11.92 -2.56
N TRP A 47 7.32 -10.98 -2.44
CA TRP A 47 7.06 -9.70 -1.79
C TRP A 47 6.13 -8.78 -2.60
N ILE A 48 6.17 -8.86 -3.93
CA ILE A 48 5.20 -8.16 -4.79
C ILE A 48 3.80 -8.72 -4.59
N ILE A 49 3.64 -10.05 -4.58
CA ILE A 49 2.34 -10.70 -4.33
C ILE A 49 1.84 -10.36 -2.91
N TYR A 50 2.73 -10.43 -1.93
CA TYR A 50 2.44 -10.06 -0.54
C TYR A 50 1.91 -8.62 -0.46
N TYR A 51 2.59 -7.68 -1.11
CA TYR A 51 2.17 -6.28 -1.14
C TYR A 51 0.77 -6.11 -1.75
N ILE A 52 0.56 -6.65 -2.95
CA ILE A 52 -0.71 -6.55 -3.69
C ILE A 52 -1.85 -7.19 -2.87
N GLU A 53 -1.61 -8.35 -2.27
CA GLU A 53 -2.59 -9.05 -1.46
C GLU A 53 -2.96 -8.27 -0.20
N LYS A 54 -1.98 -7.72 0.52
CA LYS A 54 -2.25 -6.94 1.74
C LYS A 54 -3.04 -5.68 1.47
N GLU A 55 -2.71 -4.98 0.39
CA GLU A 55 -3.45 -3.81 -0.06
C GLU A 55 -4.89 -4.18 -0.47
N TYR A 56 -5.04 -5.23 -1.28
CA TYR A 56 -6.35 -5.73 -1.69
C TYR A 56 -7.22 -6.12 -0.50
N SER A 57 -6.69 -6.93 0.42
CA SER A 57 -7.40 -7.41 1.60
C SER A 57 -7.80 -6.24 2.51
N PHE A 58 -6.93 -5.26 2.71
CA PHE A 58 -7.26 -4.05 3.48
C PHE A 58 -8.42 -3.25 2.84
N HIS A 59 -8.36 -2.96 1.54
CA HIS A 59 -9.37 -2.14 0.87
C HIS A 59 -10.72 -2.86 0.68
N THR A 60 -10.70 -4.18 0.56
CA THR A 60 -11.93 -5.00 0.46
C THR A 60 -12.47 -5.44 1.81
N THR A 61 -11.79 -5.10 2.92
CA THR A 61 -12.08 -5.54 4.29
C THR A 61 -12.11 -7.06 4.48
N LEU A 62 -11.51 -7.80 3.55
CA LEU A 62 -11.40 -9.24 3.60
C LEU A 62 -10.16 -9.64 4.42
N SER A 63 -10.24 -10.78 5.11
CA SER A 63 -9.07 -11.33 5.78
C SER A 63 -7.98 -11.66 4.78
N SER A 64 -6.75 -11.32 5.13
CA SER A 64 -5.57 -11.66 4.33
C SER A 64 -5.36 -13.17 4.30
N VAL A 65 -4.91 -13.68 3.14
CA VAL A 65 -4.55 -15.09 2.93
C VAL A 65 -3.16 -15.39 3.50
N ILE A 66 -2.29 -14.39 3.55
CA ILE A 66 -0.91 -14.55 4.03
C ILE A 66 -0.86 -14.11 5.49
N CYS A 67 -0.63 -15.05 6.39
CA CYS A 67 -0.40 -14.76 7.80
C CYS A 67 0.98 -14.13 7.97
N ASP A 68 1.06 -13.03 8.71
CA ASP A 68 2.26 -12.22 8.85
C ASP A 68 3.38 -12.95 9.59
N GLU A 69 3.00 -13.80 10.53
CA GLU A 69 3.82 -14.66 11.37
C GLU A 69 4.40 -15.86 10.59
N ASP A 70 3.76 -16.24 9.48
CA ASP A 70 4.17 -17.35 8.62
C ASP A 70 5.11 -16.93 7.48
N VAL A 71 5.43 -15.63 7.38
CA VAL A 71 6.32 -15.10 6.34
C VAL A 71 7.77 -15.40 6.68
N SER A 72 8.32 -16.44 6.07
CA SER A 72 9.73 -16.84 6.16
C SER A 72 10.60 -16.35 5.00
N CYS A 73 10.00 -15.73 3.97
CA CYS A 73 10.74 -15.33 2.77
C CYS A 73 11.61 -14.09 3.06
N PRO A 74 12.94 -14.16 2.94
CA PRO A 74 13.79 -12.99 3.14
C PRO A 74 13.62 -11.97 2.01
N LEU A 75 13.96 -10.70 2.28
CA LEU A 75 14.01 -9.68 1.22
C LEU A 75 15.04 -10.07 0.14
N PRO A 76 14.79 -9.72 -1.14
CA PRO A 76 15.71 -10.00 -2.22
C PRO A 76 17.00 -9.16 -2.07
N TYR A 77 18.16 -9.79 -2.27
CA TYR A 77 19.44 -9.10 -2.32
C TYR A 77 20.25 -9.57 -3.55
N PRO A 78 20.81 -8.67 -4.36
CA PRO A 78 20.63 -7.21 -4.31
C PRO A 78 19.16 -6.80 -4.60
N PRO A 79 18.75 -5.59 -4.19
CA PRO A 79 17.42 -5.07 -4.46
C PRO A 79 17.12 -5.06 -5.98
N PRO A 80 16.03 -5.68 -6.44
CA PRO A 80 15.74 -5.82 -7.86
C PRO A 80 15.06 -4.56 -8.46
N VAL A 81 14.43 -3.74 -7.63
CA VAL A 81 13.72 -2.51 -8.04
C VAL A 81 14.21 -1.36 -7.17
N VAL A 82 15.23 -0.65 -7.68
CA VAL A 82 15.79 0.53 -7.04
C VAL A 82 15.34 1.77 -7.80
N MET A 83 14.80 2.75 -7.09
CA MET A 83 14.49 4.04 -7.71
C MET A 83 15.78 4.82 -7.94
N ASP A 84 16.06 5.11 -9.21
CA ASP A 84 17.23 5.89 -9.63
C ASP A 84 17.31 7.24 -8.91
N GLY A 85 18.54 7.68 -8.61
CA GLY A 85 18.82 8.93 -7.88
C GLY A 85 18.73 8.79 -6.36
N SER A 86 17.67 8.16 -5.86
CA SER A 86 17.42 8.04 -4.42
C SER A 86 18.00 6.78 -3.76
N GLY A 87 18.24 5.72 -4.54
CA GLY A 87 18.63 4.42 -4.01
C GLY A 87 17.52 3.66 -3.28
N LEU A 88 16.26 4.13 -3.35
CA LEU A 88 15.13 3.51 -2.65
C LEU A 88 14.84 2.10 -3.17
N ASP A 89 14.91 1.10 -2.29
CA ASP A 89 14.38 -0.24 -2.53
C ASP A 89 12.84 -0.22 -2.43
N TRP A 90 12.19 -0.30 -3.58
CA TRP A 90 10.72 -0.32 -3.65
C TRP A 90 10.11 -1.52 -2.94
N ILE A 91 10.72 -2.71 -3.05
CA ILE A 91 10.16 -3.94 -2.48
C ILE A 91 10.20 -3.88 -0.96
N GLN A 92 11.33 -3.47 -0.38
CA GLN A 92 11.42 -3.26 1.05
C GLN A 92 10.42 -2.19 1.53
N THR A 93 10.34 -1.06 0.82
CA THR A 93 9.43 0.05 1.16
C THR A 93 7.97 -0.41 1.18
N ALA A 94 7.54 -1.14 0.14
CA ALA A 94 6.21 -1.70 0.02
C ALA A 94 5.94 -2.76 1.11
N ALA A 95 6.91 -3.64 1.38
CA ALA A 95 6.79 -4.67 2.42
C ALA A 95 6.57 -4.09 3.82
N VAL A 96 7.31 -3.04 4.20
CA VAL A 96 7.13 -2.34 5.47
C VAL A 96 5.73 -1.74 5.56
N PHE A 97 5.28 -1.04 4.51
CA PHE A 97 3.94 -0.47 4.49
C PHE A 97 2.83 -1.53 4.57
N SER A 98 3.00 -2.67 3.90
CA SER A 98 2.06 -3.79 3.98
C SER A 98 1.92 -4.36 5.40
N ARG A 99 2.97 -4.32 6.22
CA ARG A 99 2.90 -4.69 7.64
C ARG A 99 2.05 -3.69 8.43
N ILE A 100 2.22 -2.39 8.15
CA ILE A 100 1.39 -1.34 8.76
C ILE A 100 -0.08 -1.54 8.38
N LEU A 101 -0.38 -1.84 7.10
CA LEU A 101 -1.75 -2.14 6.65
C LEU A 101 -2.35 -3.38 7.34
N SER A 102 -1.56 -4.45 7.45
CA SER A 102 -1.96 -5.69 8.13
C SER A 102 -2.31 -5.42 9.61
N LYS A 103 -1.43 -4.70 10.31
CA LYS A 103 -1.67 -4.25 11.70
C LYS A 103 -2.90 -3.37 11.80
N ALA A 104 -3.08 -2.41 10.90
CA ALA A 104 -4.26 -1.55 10.86
C ALA A 104 -5.55 -2.36 10.67
N TYR A 105 -5.55 -3.33 9.75
CA TYR A 105 -6.70 -4.22 9.56
C TYR A 105 -7.04 -4.96 10.86
N ILE A 106 -6.07 -5.66 11.45
CA ILE A 106 -6.29 -6.48 12.64
C ILE A 106 -6.79 -5.64 13.82
N SER A 107 -6.16 -4.48 14.07
CA SER A 107 -6.43 -3.64 15.24
C SER A 107 -7.65 -2.75 15.14
N LEU A 108 -8.05 -2.34 13.92
CA LEU A 108 -9.10 -1.32 13.71
C LEU A 108 -10.25 -1.75 12.78
N PHE A 109 -10.03 -2.63 11.82
CA PHE A 109 -11.02 -2.92 10.76
C PHE A 109 -11.54 -4.36 10.74
N SER A 110 -10.95 -5.26 11.53
CA SER A 110 -11.44 -6.63 11.71
C SER A 110 -12.74 -6.66 12.51
N VAL A 111 -13.53 -7.74 12.36
CA VAL A 111 -14.75 -7.93 13.16
C VAL A 111 -14.44 -7.86 14.66
N SER A 112 -13.34 -8.49 15.09
CA SER A 112 -12.89 -8.44 16.48
C SER A 112 -12.53 -7.02 16.93
N ALA A 113 -11.91 -6.22 16.05
CA ALA A 113 -11.59 -4.83 16.36
C ALA A 113 -12.85 -3.97 16.59
N THR A 114 -13.95 -4.24 15.87
CA THR A 114 -15.20 -3.49 16.07
C THR A 114 -15.82 -3.67 17.46
N MET A 115 -15.40 -4.70 18.20
CA MET A 115 -15.88 -5.00 19.55
C MET A 115 -15.03 -4.32 20.65
N LYS A 116 -13.92 -3.66 20.28
CA LYS A 116 -13.06 -2.96 21.23
C LYS A 116 -13.73 -1.68 21.76
N PRO A 117 -13.40 -1.25 22.99
CA PRO A 117 -13.81 0.05 23.50
C PRO A 117 -13.38 1.18 22.57
N LYS A 118 -14.22 2.21 22.48
CA LYS A 118 -13.97 3.37 21.61
C LYS A 118 -12.63 4.03 21.92
N GLU A 119 -12.28 4.17 23.19
CA GLU A 119 -11.04 4.81 23.65
C GLU A 119 -9.81 4.04 23.19
N GLU A 120 -9.86 2.70 23.23
CA GLU A 120 -8.78 1.83 22.73
C GLU A 120 -8.61 1.99 21.21
N CYS A 121 -9.72 2.00 20.45
CA CYS A 121 -9.69 2.23 19.01
C CYS A 121 -9.08 3.60 18.65
N LEU A 122 -9.40 4.65 19.42
CA LEU A 122 -8.83 5.99 19.18
C LEU A 122 -7.32 6.03 19.46
N ALA A 123 -6.86 5.35 20.51
CA ALA A 123 -5.42 5.22 20.78
C ALA A 123 -4.68 4.45 19.68
N GLU A 124 -5.27 3.38 19.17
CA GLU A 124 -4.70 2.62 18.04
C GLU A 124 -4.67 3.44 16.74
N ILE A 125 -5.68 4.27 16.48
CA ILE A 125 -5.67 5.22 15.36
C ILE A 125 -4.48 6.19 15.47
N ASP A 126 -4.20 6.72 16.66
CA ASP A 126 -3.10 7.66 16.88
C ASP A 126 -1.74 6.97 16.71
N SER A 127 -1.60 5.77 17.26
CA SER A 127 -0.42 4.91 17.13
C SER A 127 -0.10 4.60 15.66
N LEU A 128 -1.10 4.12 14.90
CA LEU A 128 -0.95 3.83 13.47
C LEU A 128 -0.74 5.08 12.63
N GLY A 129 -1.35 6.20 13.03
CA GLY A 129 -1.11 7.50 12.43
C GLY A 129 0.35 7.93 12.54
N ALA A 130 0.94 7.78 13.72
CA ALA A 130 2.37 8.05 13.93
C ALA A 130 3.28 7.06 13.19
N GLU A 131 2.89 5.78 13.13
CA GLU A 131 3.65 4.73 12.44
C GLU A 131 3.71 4.99 10.93
N VAL A 132 2.59 5.35 10.28
CA VAL A 132 2.57 5.67 8.85
C VAL A 132 3.30 6.98 8.53
N ASP A 133 3.21 7.98 9.42
CA ASP A 133 3.95 9.24 9.28
C ASP A 133 5.46 8.97 9.41
N GLY A 134 5.87 8.14 10.38
CA GLY A 134 7.26 7.71 10.56
C GLY A 134 7.80 6.91 9.37
N TRP A 135 6.99 6.01 8.80
CA TRP A 135 7.33 5.30 7.56
C TRP A 135 7.58 6.28 6.42
N LEU A 136 6.71 7.26 6.20
CA LEU A 136 6.92 8.27 5.15
C LEU A 136 8.18 9.12 5.39
N GLN A 137 8.45 9.48 6.65
CA GLN A 137 9.68 10.21 7.00
C GLN A 137 10.96 9.39 6.83
N SER A 138 10.88 8.06 6.89
CA SER A 138 12.05 7.20 6.61
C SER A 138 12.47 7.21 5.14
N LEU A 139 11.59 7.66 4.24
CA LEU A 139 11.85 7.71 2.80
C LEU A 139 12.64 8.96 2.40
N PRO A 140 13.36 8.92 1.26
CA PRO A 140 14.04 10.07 0.67
C PRO A 140 13.15 11.33 0.57
N ASP A 141 13.77 12.50 0.76
CA ASP A 141 13.08 13.79 0.78
C ASP A 141 12.28 14.11 -0.49
N GLU A 142 12.73 13.60 -1.64
CA GLU A 142 12.07 13.77 -2.94
C GLU A 142 10.67 13.16 -2.98
N LEU A 143 10.45 12.10 -2.19
CA LEU A 143 9.21 11.34 -2.12
C LEU A 143 8.25 11.89 -1.08
N ARG A 144 8.69 12.76 -0.18
CA ARG A 144 7.84 13.37 0.83
C ARG A 144 6.92 14.40 0.16
N PRO A 145 5.65 14.54 0.60
CA PRO A 145 4.68 15.43 -0.02
C PRO A 145 5.06 16.89 0.24
N ARG A 146 5.92 17.42 -0.62
CA ARG A 146 6.18 18.85 -0.79
C ARG A 146 5.50 19.22 -2.10
N HIS A 147 4.72 20.29 -2.08
CA HIS A 147 3.84 20.78 -3.15
C HIS A 147 4.55 21.18 -4.46
N GLU A 148 5.44 20.35 -4.98
CA GLU A 148 6.20 20.58 -6.20
C GLU A 148 5.75 19.63 -7.30
N VAL A 149 5.88 20.10 -8.54
CA VAL A 149 5.51 19.34 -9.74
C VAL A 149 6.49 18.18 -9.91
N TRP A 150 6.04 16.97 -9.60
CA TRP A 150 6.86 15.76 -9.67
C TRP A 150 7.30 15.39 -11.08
N ASN A 151 6.54 15.78 -12.10
CA ASN A 151 6.95 15.62 -13.49
C ASN A 151 8.26 16.37 -13.82
N ILE A 152 8.62 17.39 -13.03
CA ILE A 152 9.90 18.12 -13.17
C ILE A 152 11.03 17.37 -12.45
N ARG A 153 10.73 16.70 -11.32
CA ARG A 153 11.71 16.02 -10.48
C ARG A 153 12.08 14.61 -10.99
N PHE A 154 11.12 13.88 -11.55
CA PHE A 154 11.34 12.51 -12.02
C PHE A 154 11.40 12.44 -13.53
N THR A 155 12.60 12.25 -14.08
CA THR A 155 12.81 12.12 -15.53
C THR A 155 12.38 10.75 -16.08
N LYS A 156 12.38 9.71 -15.25
CA LYS A 156 12.00 8.35 -15.64
C LYS A 156 10.55 8.05 -15.24
N PRO A 157 9.71 7.52 -16.15
CA PRO A 157 8.32 7.17 -15.85
C PRO A 157 8.18 6.18 -14.67
N ALA A 158 9.08 5.20 -14.56
CA ALA A 158 9.04 4.23 -13.47
C ALA A 158 9.23 4.86 -12.08
N SER A 159 10.16 5.82 -11.94
CA SER A 159 10.39 6.55 -10.68
C SER A 159 9.20 7.41 -10.30
N LEU A 160 8.57 8.06 -11.28
CA LEU A 160 7.32 8.82 -11.08
C LEU A 160 6.19 7.91 -10.59
N ILE A 161 6.02 6.73 -11.20
CA ILE A 161 5.00 5.75 -10.78
C ILE A 161 5.25 5.29 -9.34
N ILE A 162 6.49 5.00 -8.96
CA ILE A 162 6.85 4.63 -7.58
C ILE A 162 6.51 5.76 -6.61
N ALA A 163 6.87 7.01 -6.94
CA ALA A 163 6.55 8.16 -6.11
C ALA A 163 5.03 8.34 -5.92
N LEU A 164 4.27 8.24 -7.02
CA LEU A 164 2.80 8.27 -7.00
C LEU A 164 2.23 7.16 -6.14
N ARG A 165 2.77 5.95 -6.25
CA ARG A 165 2.30 4.80 -5.49
C ARG A 165 2.51 5.00 -3.99
N ILE A 166 3.67 5.50 -3.58
CA ILE A 166 3.99 5.80 -2.17
C ILE A 166 3.00 6.82 -1.59
N GLN A 167 2.68 7.88 -2.33
CA GLN A 167 1.73 8.87 -1.83
C GLN A 167 0.29 8.36 -1.80
N ILE A 168 -0.13 7.59 -2.80
CA ILE A 168 -1.46 6.97 -2.80
C ILE A 168 -1.60 6.02 -1.60
N MET A 169 -0.58 5.22 -1.31
CA MET A 169 -0.52 4.36 -0.12
C MET A 169 -0.66 5.17 1.17
N TYR A 170 0.19 6.19 1.35
CA TYR A 170 0.18 7.06 2.52
C TYR A 170 -1.20 7.69 2.76
N TYR A 171 -1.72 8.42 1.76
CA TYR A 171 -3.00 9.11 1.89
C TYR A 171 -4.17 8.14 1.96
N GLY A 172 -4.10 6.98 1.32
CA GLY A 172 -5.10 5.92 1.41
C GLY A 172 -5.31 5.46 2.85
N LEU A 173 -4.22 5.16 3.57
CA LEU A 173 -4.32 4.78 4.99
C LEU A 173 -4.76 5.96 5.86
N LYS A 174 -4.22 7.17 5.66
CA LYS A 174 -4.67 8.37 6.41
C LYS A 174 -6.16 8.63 6.26
N VAL A 175 -6.71 8.43 5.06
CA VAL A 175 -8.16 8.54 4.79
C VAL A 175 -8.95 7.50 5.56
N SER A 176 -8.52 6.23 5.55
CA SER A 176 -9.19 5.16 6.31
C SER A 176 -9.19 5.44 7.82
N LEU A 177 -8.04 5.86 8.37
CA LEU A 177 -7.92 6.24 9.79
C LEU A 177 -8.79 7.45 10.15
N ALA A 178 -8.75 8.51 9.33
CA ALA A 178 -9.55 9.71 9.57
C ALA A 178 -11.06 9.45 9.46
N ARG A 179 -11.50 8.58 8.54
CA ARG A 179 -12.91 8.16 8.45
C ARG A 179 -13.36 7.43 9.71
N LEU A 180 -12.55 6.49 10.21
CA LEU A 180 -12.87 5.77 11.44
C LEU A 180 -12.87 6.71 12.65
N ALA A 181 -11.90 7.61 12.77
CA ALA A 181 -11.86 8.62 13.82
C ALA A 181 -13.11 9.51 13.81
N LEU A 182 -13.54 9.95 12.63
CA LEU A 182 -14.75 10.76 12.47
C LEU A 182 -16.02 10.00 12.88
N HIS A 183 -16.10 8.71 12.53
CA HIS A 183 -17.21 7.83 12.91
C HIS A 183 -17.29 7.66 14.44
N LEU A 184 -16.15 7.44 15.10
CA LEU A 184 -16.08 7.21 16.54
C LEU A 184 -16.28 8.50 17.35
N SER A 185 -15.63 9.61 16.97
CA SER A 185 -15.62 10.85 17.74
C SER A 185 -16.78 11.80 17.44
N GLY A 186 -17.47 11.59 16.31
CA GLY A 186 -18.56 12.45 15.85
C GLY A 186 -18.04 13.76 15.25
N SER A 187 -18.82 14.27 14.29
CA SER A 187 -18.49 15.40 13.41
C SER A 187 -18.18 16.73 14.10
N GLN A 188 -18.71 16.93 15.32
CA GLN A 188 -18.63 18.18 16.08
C GLN A 188 -17.56 18.19 17.18
N SER A 189 -16.84 17.08 17.37
CA SER A 189 -15.72 17.02 18.31
C SER A 189 -14.46 17.68 17.73
N GLY A 190 -13.53 18.12 18.59
CA GLY A 190 -12.22 18.64 18.14
C GLY A 190 -11.48 17.65 17.24
N ARG A 191 -11.45 16.37 17.65
CA ARG A 191 -10.92 15.26 16.86
C ARG A 191 -11.66 15.03 15.54
N GLY A 192 -12.98 15.20 15.53
CA GLY A 192 -13.78 15.15 14.30
C GLY A 192 -13.40 16.26 13.31
N SER A 193 -13.07 17.46 13.80
CA SER A 193 -12.55 18.55 12.97
C SER A 193 -11.18 18.22 12.36
N GLU A 194 -10.26 17.69 13.16
CA GLU A 194 -8.92 17.26 12.70
C GLU A 194 -9.02 16.13 11.65
N ALA A 195 -9.91 15.16 11.88
CA ALA A 195 -10.18 14.09 10.93
C ALA A 195 -10.70 14.63 9.59
N LYS A 196 -11.63 15.61 9.61
CA LYS A 196 -12.11 16.27 8.38
C LYS A 196 -10.98 17.01 7.66
N ALA A 197 -10.16 17.75 8.39
CA ALA A 197 -9.02 18.46 7.82
C ALA A 197 -8.06 17.47 7.13
N SER A 198 -7.77 16.34 7.78
CA SER A 198 -6.95 15.27 7.23
C SER A 198 -7.55 14.67 5.95
N LEU A 199 -8.87 14.45 5.92
CA LEU A 199 -9.58 13.97 4.72
C LEU A 199 -9.50 14.96 3.55
N LEU A 200 -9.67 16.26 3.82
CA LEU A 200 -9.57 17.30 2.80
C LEU A 200 -8.16 17.42 2.25
N LEU A 201 -7.15 17.37 3.12
CA LEU A 201 -5.75 17.37 2.73
C LEU A 201 -5.41 16.15 1.85
N ALA A 202 -5.84 14.96 2.26
CA ALA A 202 -5.63 13.74 1.49
C ALA A 202 -6.35 13.78 0.14
N ALA A 203 -7.60 14.24 0.10
CA ALA A 203 -8.36 14.39 -1.14
C ALA A 203 -7.68 15.37 -2.10
N ARG A 204 -7.24 16.53 -1.60
CA ARG A 204 -6.51 17.52 -2.40
C ARG A 204 -5.20 16.94 -2.94
N ALA A 205 -4.46 16.21 -2.11
CA ALA A 205 -3.23 15.56 -2.53
C ALA A 205 -3.50 14.52 -3.62
N ILE A 206 -4.46 13.61 -3.42
CA ILE A 206 -4.84 12.59 -4.40
C ILE A 206 -5.25 13.22 -5.74
N VAL A 207 -6.06 14.29 -5.73
CA VAL A 207 -6.42 15.01 -6.97
C VAL A 207 -5.20 15.64 -7.64
N GLY A 208 -4.25 16.18 -6.87
CA GLY A 208 -2.99 16.68 -7.41
C GLY A 208 -2.14 15.56 -8.03
N LEU A 209 -2.11 14.38 -7.40
CA LEU A 209 -1.36 13.21 -7.88
C LEU A 209 -1.96 12.64 -9.17
N THR A 210 -3.29 12.57 -9.29
CA THR A 210 -3.94 12.05 -10.50
C THR A 210 -3.66 12.90 -11.73
N GLN A 211 -3.42 14.21 -11.56
CA GLN A 211 -2.99 15.08 -12.66
C GLN A 211 -1.58 14.78 -13.17
N GLN A 212 -0.74 14.08 -12.39
CA GLN A 212 0.62 13.71 -12.78
C GLN A 212 0.69 12.33 -13.44
N VAL A 213 -0.40 11.55 -13.45
CA VAL A 213 -0.41 10.22 -14.05
C VAL A 213 -0.22 10.36 -15.57
N PRO A 214 0.82 9.73 -16.15
CA PRO A 214 1.03 9.76 -17.60
C PRO A 214 -0.21 9.21 -18.31
N GLN A 215 -0.80 10.00 -19.21
CA GLN A 215 -1.84 9.47 -20.09
C GLN A 215 -1.16 8.63 -21.18
N GLU A 216 -1.35 7.32 -21.15
CA GLU A 216 -1.00 6.49 -22.30
C GLU A 216 -1.89 6.87 -23.48
N PRO A 217 -1.34 6.95 -24.72
CA PRO A 217 -2.16 7.17 -25.90
C PRO A 217 -3.17 6.02 -26.01
N TYR A 218 -4.46 6.36 -25.95
CA TYR A 218 -5.55 5.42 -26.14
C TYR A 218 -5.33 4.70 -27.48
N THR A 219 -5.04 3.40 -27.44
CA THR A 219 -5.04 2.60 -28.66
C THR A 219 -6.49 2.13 -28.83
N PRO A 220 -7.26 2.68 -29.79
CA PRO A 220 -8.61 2.19 -30.02
C PRO A 220 -8.50 0.71 -30.41
N MET A 221 -9.13 -0.17 -29.63
CA MET A 221 -9.31 -1.55 -30.04
C MET A 221 -10.21 -1.55 -31.29
N MET A 222 -9.66 -1.94 -32.43
CA MET A 222 -10.43 -2.32 -33.62
C MET A 222 -11.13 -3.65 -33.39
#